data_AF-A0A3A4AMQ1-F1
#
_entry.id   AF-A0A3A4AMQ1-F1
#
_cell.length_a   1.000
_cell.length_b   1.000
_cell.length_c   1.000
_cell.angle_alpha   90.00
_cell.angle_beta   90.00
_cell.angle_gamma   90.00
#
_symmetry.space_group_name_H-M   'P 1'
#
loop_
_entity.id
_entity.type
_entity.pdbx_description
1 polymer ?
#
loop_
_entity_poly.entity_id
_entity_poly.type
_entity_poly.pdbx_seq_one_letter_code
_entity_poly.pdbx_strand_id
1 'polypeptide(L)'
;MSASFVVWGNAWLTGHAGLDDAVDEVEAAAGPQVLAGPGGDVPLRHALAELRVEGLTEFRLALPAPGDPLGLAGPPGFTSAAVDAGQAVLAVLPGIPGRCLGLVPAEDRRGSSYVGLRWTSYDASRTLPYTPSLPEAEHALTLAMRDTADVLAGLDAATVPPSELTKLRRDDKGLAPGYPARAHRVAALTARLSLVLKLASEDRGLTAAQVAARADALRHLDHAVRRARVAACNSILESVPDARS
;
A
#
# COMPACT_ATOMS: atom_id res chain seq x y z
N MET A 1 2.26 -2.97 -5.70
CA MET A 1 1.86 -4.38 -5.55
C MET A 1 0.67 -4.48 -4.60
N SER A 2 0.85 -4.42 -3.27
CA SER A 2 -0.27 -4.56 -2.31
C SER A 2 -1.38 -3.52 -2.45
N ALA A 3 -1.05 -2.29 -2.85
CA ALA A 3 -2.05 -1.26 -3.10
C ALA A 3 -3.00 -1.62 -4.27
N SER A 4 -2.47 -2.18 -5.37
CA SER A 4 -3.31 -2.59 -6.51
C SER A 4 -4.27 -3.69 -6.09
N PHE A 5 -3.76 -4.70 -5.37
CA PHE A 5 -4.56 -5.79 -4.80
C PHE A 5 -5.72 -5.25 -3.96
N VAL A 6 -5.46 -4.36 -3.00
CA VAL A 6 -6.50 -3.82 -2.11
C VAL A 6 -7.55 -3.04 -2.90
N VAL A 7 -7.08 -2.21 -3.83
CA VAL A 7 -7.94 -1.27 -4.55
C VAL A 7 -8.88 -1.99 -5.52
N TRP A 8 -8.35 -2.93 -6.30
CA TRP A 8 -9.16 -3.74 -7.23
C TRP A 8 -9.97 -4.81 -6.49
N GLY A 9 -9.42 -5.40 -5.43
CA GLY A 9 -10.15 -6.33 -4.57
C GLY A 9 -11.39 -5.67 -3.94
N ASN A 10 -11.26 -4.44 -3.41
CA ASN A 10 -12.41 -3.71 -2.87
C ASN A 10 -13.37 -3.21 -3.95
N ALA A 11 -12.89 -2.81 -5.13
CA ALA A 11 -13.76 -2.46 -6.25
C ALA A 11 -14.63 -3.67 -6.66
N TRP A 12 -14.07 -4.87 -6.67
CA TRP A 12 -14.83 -6.11 -6.86
C TRP A 12 -15.83 -6.38 -5.72
N LEU A 13 -15.39 -6.30 -4.46
CA LEU A 13 -16.26 -6.56 -3.30
C LEU A 13 -17.44 -5.58 -3.20
N THR A 14 -17.27 -4.36 -3.69
CA THR A 14 -18.30 -3.31 -3.74
C THR A 14 -19.09 -3.28 -5.05
N GLY A 15 -18.81 -4.18 -6.00
CA GLY A 15 -19.55 -4.31 -7.26
C GLY A 15 -19.20 -3.29 -8.35
N HIS A 16 -18.09 -2.58 -8.22
CA HIS A 16 -17.59 -1.63 -9.22
C HIS A 16 -16.70 -2.28 -10.30
N ALA A 17 -16.29 -3.54 -10.10
CA ALA A 17 -15.51 -4.33 -11.07
C ALA A 17 -15.88 -5.83 -11.00
N GLY A 18 -15.69 -6.56 -12.10
CA GLY A 18 -15.74 -8.01 -12.10
C GLY A 18 -14.51 -8.65 -11.42
N LEU A 19 -14.61 -9.93 -11.04
CA LEU A 19 -13.46 -10.65 -10.48
C LEU A 19 -12.31 -10.76 -11.50
N ASP A 20 -12.64 -11.06 -12.76
CA ASP A 20 -11.63 -11.20 -13.82
C ASP A 20 -10.92 -9.86 -14.07
N ASP A 21 -11.67 -8.76 -14.22
CA ASP A 21 -11.09 -7.41 -14.38
C ASP A 21 -10.17 -7.04 -13.21
N ALA A 22 -10.58 -7.36 -11.97
CA ALA A 22 -9.80 -7.08 -10.79
C ALA A 22 -8.50 -7.90 -10.76
N VAL A 23 -8.53 -9.17 -11.15
CA VAL A 23 -7.33 -10.02 -11.22
C VAL A 23 -6.41 -9.53 -12.33
N ASP A 24 -6.94 -9.24 -13.52
CA ASP A 24 -6.17 -8.78 -14.68
C ASP A 24 -5.42 -7.48 -14.35
N GLU A 25 -6.05 -6.54 -13.68
CA GLU A 25 -5.41 -5.27 -13.30
C GLU A 25 -4.40 -5.42 -12.15
N VAL A 26 -4.62 -6.38 -11.25
CA VAL A 26 -3.65 -6.72 -10.20
C VAL A 26 -2.42 -7.40 -10.79
N GLU A 27 -2.60 -8.30 -11.75
CA GLU A 27 -1.52 -9.00 -12.45
C GLU A 27 -0.79 -8.08 -13.44
N ALA A 28 -1.49 -7.16 -14.13
CA ALA A 28 -0.85 -6.16 -14.97
C ALA A 28 0.14 -5.27 -14.20
N ALA A 29 -0.10 -5.06 -12.90
CA ALA A 29 0.75 -4.24 -12.06
C ALA A 29 2.01 -4.94 -11.52
N ALA A 30 2.05 -6.28 -11.47
CA ALA A 30 3.11 -7.00 -10.77
C ALA A 30 3.40 -8.43 -11.28
N GLY A 31 2.87 -8.80 -12.44
CA GLY A 31 2.95 -10.16 -12.99
C GLY A 31 1.94 -11.13 -12.37
N PRO A 32 1.97 -12.41 -12.80
CA PRO A 32 1.07 -13.45 -12.31
C PRO A 32 1.15 -13.62 -10.79
N GLN A 33 0.01 -13.83 -10.14
CA GLN A 33 -0.06 -13.91 -8.68
C GLN A 33 -0.67 -15.22 -8.19
N VAL A 34 -0.07 -15.76 -7.13
CA VAL A 34 -0.53 -16.98 -6.47
C VAL A 34 -0.64 -16.78 -4.96
N LEU A 35 -1.58 -17.46 -4.32
CA LEU A 35 -1.68 -17.55 -2.86
C LEU A 35 -1.18 -18.91 -2.41
N ALA A 36 -0.29 -18.92 -1.41
CA ALA A 36 0.19 -20.15 -0.80
C ALA A 36 -0.95 -20.81 0.01
N GLY A 37 -1.32 -22.03 -0.37
CA GLY A 37 -2.32 -22.85 0.31
C GLY A 37 -1.75 -24.17 0.84
N PRO A 38 -2.48 -24.87 1.73
CA PRO A 38 -2.04 -26.16 2.31
C PRO A 38 -1.77 -27.25 1.26
N GLY A 39 -2.49 -27.21 0.14
CA GLY A 39 -2.35 -28.14 -0.99
C GLY A 39 -1.41 -27.68 -2.09
N GLY A 40 -0.72 -26.55 -1.90
CA GLY A 40 0.10 -25.90 -2.92
C GLY A 40 -0.37 -24.48 -3.24
N ASP A 41 0.35 -23.84 -4.16
CA ASP A 41 0.03 -22.47 -4.57
C ASP A 41 -1.18 -22.46 -5.51
N VAL A 42 -2.16 -21.62 -5.20
CA VAL A 42 -3.38 -21.45 -5.99
C VAL A 42 -3.36 -20.12 -6.74
N PRO A 43 -3.87 -20.05 -7.99
CA PRO A 43 -3.98 -18.78 -8.71
C PRO A 43 -4.83 -17.75 -7.95
N LEU A 44 -4.46 -16.47 -8.05
CA LEU A 44 -5.13 -15.39 -7.33
C LEU A 44 -6.65 -15.38 -7.51
N ARG A 45 -7.14 -15.57 -8.74
CA ARG A 45 -8.58 -15.65 -9.04
C ARG A 45 -9.32 -16.69 -8.18
N HIS A 46 -8.70 -17.85 -7.98
CA HIS A 46 -9.31 -18.95 -7.25
C HIS A 46 -9.30 -18.64 -5.75
N ALA A 47 -8.17 -18.17 -5.24
CA ALA A 47 -8.03 -17.73 -3.86
C ALA A 47 -9.05 -16.66 -3.47
N LEU A 48 -9.26 -15.64 -4.32
CA LEU A 48 -10.24 -14.58 -4.06
C LEU A 48 -11.67 -15.16 -4.01
N ALA A 49 -12.03 -16.04 -4.95
CA ALA A 49 -13.33 -16.70 -4.95
C ALA A 49 -13.56 -17.54 -3.68
N GLU A 50 -12.56 -18.29 -3.23
CA GLU A 50 -12.63 -19.06 -1.97
C GLU A 50 -12.80 -18.12 -0.76
N LEU A 51 -11.98 -17.07 -0.65
CA LEU A 51 -12.11 -16.08 0.42
C LEU A 51 -13.50 -15.42 0.44
N ARG A 52 -14.11 -15.19 -0.73
CA ARG A 52 -15.47 -14.66 -0.83
C ARG A 52 -16.50 -15.62 -0.26
N VAL A 53 -16.37 -16.93 -0.51
CA VAL A 53 -17.21 -17.97 0.09
C VAL A 53 -17.00 -18.05 1.60
N GLU A 54 -15.77 -17.86 2.07
CA GLU A 54 -15.43 -17.76 3.51
C GLU A 54 -15.96 -16.48 4.19
N GLY A 55 -16.59 -15.57 3.45
CA GLY A 55 -17.23 -14.38 3.99
C GLY A 55 -16.34 -13.15 4.01
N LEU A 56 -15.33 -13.06 3.15
CA LEU A 56 -14.55 -11.85 2.92
C LEU A 56 -15.44 -10.64 2.59
N THR A 57 -15.25 -9.55 3.33
CA THR A 57 -16.01 -8.30 3.15
C THR A 57 -15.18 -7.13 2.69
N GLU A 58 -13.90 -7.05 3.10
CA GLU A 58 -13.04 -5.94 2.76
C GLU A 58 -11.56 -6.33 2.81
N PHE A 59 -10.77 -5.61 2.01
CA PHE A 59 -9.31 -5.59 2.10
C PHE A 59 -8.84 -4.26 2.65
N ARG A 60 -7.82 -4.28 3.51
CA ARG A 60 -7.15 -3.07 4.01
C ARG A 60 -5.67 -3.11 3.71
N LEU A 61 -5.13 -1.99 3.25
CA LEU A 61 -3.70 -1.85 3.00
C LEU A 61 -2.93 -1.58 4.30
N ALA A 62 -1.81 -2.28 4.48
CA ALA A 62 -0.79 -1.96 5.47
C ALA A 62 0.55 -1.66 4.76
N LEU A 63 1.22 -0.59 5.18
CA LEU A 63 2.55 -0.18 4.70
C LEU A 63 3.51 0.03 5.88
N PRO A 64 3.87 -1.05 6.58
CA PRO A 64 4.74 -0.97 7.75
C PRO A 64 6.18 -0.63 7.36
N ALA A 65 6.91 -0.05 8.31
CA ALA A 65 8.36 0.10 8.27
C ALA A 65 8.93 -0.16 9.67
N PRO A 66 10.25 -0.40 9.80
CA PRO A 66 10.88 -0.51 11.11
C PRO A 66 10.57 0.70 12.00
N GLY A 67 9.94 0.46 13.16
CA GLY A 67 9.51 1.51 14.09
C GLY A 67 8.15 2.17 13.79
N ASP A 68 7.50 1.82 12.68
CA ASP A 68 6.19 2.35 12.28
C ASP A 68 5.32 1.25 11.65
N PRO A 69 4.66 0.39 12.48
CA PRO A 69 3.84 -0.74 12.02
C PRO A 69 2.46 -0.28 11.52
N LEU A 70 2.43 0.72 10.64
CA LEU A 70 1.21 1.33 10.12
C LEU A 70 0.29 0.30 9.47
N GLY A 71 -0.95 0.23 9.96
CA GLY A 71 -1.96 -0.68 9.45
C GLY A 71 -1.81 -2.12 9.94
N LEU A 72 -1.03 -2.36 11.01
CA LEU A 72 -0.90 -3.67 11.65
C LEU A 72 -1.33 -3.61 13.12
N ALA A 73 -1.98 -4.68 13.60
CA ALA A 73 -2.40 -4.83 15.00
C ALA A 73 -1.88 -6.14 15.64
N GLY A 74 -0.87 -6.76 15.03
CA GLY A 74 -0.36 -8.08 15.40
C GLY A 74 -1.07 -9.22 14.66
N PRO A 75 -0.73 -10.49 14.97
CA PRO A 75 0.26 -10.96 15.92
C PRO A 75 1.73 -10.76 15.47
N PRO A 76 2.74 -10.96 16.34
CA PRO A 76 4.15 -10.65 16.04
C PRO A 76 4.70 -11.35 14.79
N GLY A 77 4.30 -12.60 14.53
CA GLY A 77 4.74 -13.34 13.34
C GLY A 77 4.31 -12.66 12.04
N PHE A 78 3.05 -12.25 11.95
CA PHE A 78 2.54 -11.47 10.83
C PHE A 78 3.20 -10.09 10.76
N THR A 79 3.35 -9.40 11.90
CA THR A 79 3.96 -8.07 11.94
C THR A 79 5.40 -8.09 11.45
N SER A 80 6.22 -9.06 11.87
CA SER A 80 7.60 -9.18 11.40
C SER A 80 7.65 -9.41 9.89
N ALA A 81 6.89 -10.39 9.39
CA ALA A 81 6.85 -10.69 7.96
C ALA A 81 6.39 -9.49 7.11
N ALA A 82 5.38 -8.76 7.59
CA ALA A 82 4.87 -7.57 6.93
C ALA A 82 5.89 -6.41 6.93
N VAL A 83 6.60 -6.20 8.04
CA VAL A 83 7.67 -5.20 8.15
C VAL A 83 8.83 -5.53 7.21
N ASP A 84 9.25 -6.79 7.15
CA ASP A 84 10.32 -7.26 6.26
C ASP A 84 9.95 -7.07 4.79
N ALA A 85 8.69 -7.33 4.42
CA ALA A 85 8.17 -7.07 3.07
C ALA A 85 7.87 -5.58 2.78
N GLY A 86 7.79 -4.74 3.81
CA GLY A 86 7.39 -3.33 3.75
C GLY A 86 5.92 -3.10 3.36
N GLN A 87 5.12 -4.16 3.26
CA GLN A 87 3.73 -4.11 2.82
C GLN A 87 2.98 -5.38 3.23
N ALA A 88 1.68 -5.22 3.49
CA ALA A 88 0.76 -6.35 3.67
C ALA A 88 -0.67 -5.95 3.30
N VAL A 89 -1.51 -6.95 3.11
CA VAL A 89 -2.96 -6.80 2.93
C VAL A 89 -3.66 -7.51 4.07
N LEU A 90 -4.59 -6.83 4.73
CA LEU A 90 -5.51 -7.43 5.68
C LEU A 90 -6.80 -7.78 4.96
N ALA A 91 -7.20 -9.04 5.01
CA ALA A 91 -8.48 -9.53 4.54
C ALA A 91 -9.40 -9.74 5.75
N VAL A 92 -10.56 -9.08 5.77
CA VAL A 92 -11.50 -9.11 6.90
C VAL A 92 -12.64 -10.08 6.58
N LEU A 93 -12.82 -11.09 7.43
CA LEU A 93 -13.82 -12.15 7.27
C LEU A 93 -14.73 -12.20 8.51
N PRO A 94 -15.78 -11.35 8.59
CA PRO A 94 -16.66 -11.29 9.76
C PRO A 94 -17.54 -12.53 9.94
N GLY A 95 -17.72 -13.34 8.89
CA GLY A 95 -18.57 -14.55 8.90
C GLY A 95 -18.07 -15.67 9.81
N ILE A 96 -16.78 -15.71 10.12
CA ILE A 96 -16.17 -16.56 11.14
C ILE A 96 -15.81 -15.63 12.29
N PRO A 97 -16.24 -15.86 13.55
CA PRO A 97 -16.23 -14.85 14.60
C PRO A 97 -14.94 -14.02 14.63
N GLY A 98 -15.03 -12.85 13.98
CA GLY A 98 -14.01 -11.84 13.71
C GLY A 98 -12.63 -12.29 13.23
N ARG A 99 -12.50 -13.29 12.34
CA ARG A 99 -11.19 -13.65 11.77
C ARG A 99 -10.69 -12.55 10.82
N CYS A 100 -9.40 -12.21 10.94
CA CYS A 100 -8.68 -11.42 9.95
C CYS A 100 -7.50 -12.25 9.44
N LEU A 101 -7.24 -12.17 8.14
CA LEU A 101 -6.09 -12.81 7.50
C LEU A 101 -5.11 -11.74 7.03
N GLY A 102 -3.85 -11.91 7.36
CA GLY A 102 -2.75 -11.10 6.86
C GLY A 102 -2.13 -11.77 5.64
N LEU A 103 -2.08 -11.08 4.51
CA LEU A 103 -1.42 -11.53 3.29
C LEU A 103 -0.14 -10.72 3.09
N VAL A 104 1.00 -11.41 3.05
CA VAL A 104 2.31 -10.79 2.84
C VAL A 104 2.83 -11.22 1.46
N PRO A 105 3.20 -10.29 0.57
CA PRO A 105 3.73 -10.63 -0.74
C PRO A 105 5.23 -10.94 -0.67
N ALA A 106 5.66 -11.92 -1.45
CA ALA A 106 7.05 -12.20 -1.77
C ALA A 106 7.20 -12.37 -3.30
N GLU A 107 8.38 -12.06 -3.83
CA GLU A 107 8.68 -12.37 -5.23
C GLU A 107 8.61 -13.88 -5.47
N ASP A 108 7.86 -14.28 -6.49
CA ASP A 108 7.82 -15.67 -6.95
C ASP A 108 8.78 -15.83 -8.13
N ARG A 109 9.87 -16.57 -7.92
CA ARG A 109 10.93 -16.79 -8.91
C ARG A 109 10.93 -18.25 -9.36
N ARG A 110 10.03 -18.58 -10.29
CA ARG A 110 9.95 -19.91 -10.93
C ARG A 110 10.86 -19.96 -12.16
N GLY A 111 12.16 -20.07 -11.93
CA GLY A 111 13.17 -20.03 -13.00
C GLY A 111 13.60 -18.61 -13.38
N SER A 112 14.42 -18.48 -14.42
CA SER A 112 15.14 -17.24 -14.74
C SER A 112 14.32 -16.17 -15.46
N SER A 113 13.18 -16.52 -16.06
CA SER A 113 12.34 -15.61 -16.85
C SER A 113 10.97 -15.32 -16.23
N TYR A 114 10.63 -16.00 -15.14
CA TYR A 114 9.35 -15.82 -14.46
C TYR A 114 9.48 -14.76 -13.37
N VAL A 115 8.62 -13.74 -13.44
CA VAL A 115 8.48 -12.71 -12.40
C VAL A 115 7.01 -12.66 -12.04
N GLY A 116 6.67 -13.21 -10.87
CA GLY A 116 5.34 -13.15 -10.30
C GLY A 116 5.37 -12.79 -8.82
N LEU A 117 4.22 -12.84 -8.17
CA LEU A 117 4.09 -12.66 -6.73
C LEU A 117 3.46 -13.87 -6.07
N ARG A 118 4.03 -14.27 -4.94
CA ARG A 118 3.46 -15.28 -4.05
C ARG A 118 3.01 -14.61 -2.76
N TRP A 119 1.73 -14.75 -2.45
CA TRP A 119 1.15 -14.29 -1.20
C TRP A 119 1.23 -15.40 -0.17
N THR A 120 1.69 -15.06 1.04
CA THR A 120 1.67 -15.97 2.19
C THR A 120 0.62 -15.47 3.18
N SER A 121 -0.27 -16.36 3.60
CA SER A 121 -1.31 -16.06 4.59
C SER A 121 -0.79 -16.26 6.01
N TYR A 122 -1.19 -15.36 6.89
CA TYR A 122 -0.93 -15.37 8.32
C TYR A 122 -2.24 -15.08 9.04
N ASP A 123 -2.38 -15.58 10.27
CA ASP A 123 -3.43 -15.07 11.16
C ASP A 123 -3.13 -13.61 11.49
N ALA A 124 -4.14 -12.75 11.39
CA ALA A 124 -4.07 -11.35 11.77
C ALA A 124 -4.99 -11.07 12.97
N SER A 125 -4.63 -10.05 13.75
CA SER A 125 -5.46 -9.60 14.87
C SER A 125 -6.86 -9.25 14.41
N ARG A 126 -7.85 -9.62 15.22
CA ARG A 126 -9.26 -9.30 15.01
C ARG A 126 -9.54 -7.81 15.18
N THR A 127 -8.69 -7.12 15.94
CA THR A 127 -8.78 -5.69 16.16
C THR A 127 -8.20 -4.97 14.96
N LEU A 128 -9.02 -4.16 14.29
CA LEU A 128 -8.55 -3.34 13.18
C LEU A 128 -7.61 -2.25 13.68
N PRO A 129 -6.43 -2.07 13.06
CA PRO A 129 -5.52 -1.00 13.41
C PRO A 129 -6.10 0.35 13.04
N TYR A 130 -5.83 1.37 13.87
CA TYR A 130 -6.20 2.73 13.54
C TYR A 130 -5.44 3.21 12.30
N THR A 131 -6.19 3.73 11.32
CA THR A 131 -5.65 4.42 10.15
C THR A 131 -6.30 5.80 10.05
N PRO A 132 -5.54 6.86 9.75
CA PRO A 132 -6.11 8.19 9.59
C PRO A 132 -7.11 8.21 8.44
N SER A 133 -8.12 9.06 8.56
CA SER A 133 -9.06 9.31 7.46
C SER A 133 -8.36 9.98 6.28
N LEU A 134 -8.95 9.91 5.09
CA LEU A 134 -8.39 10.57 3.91
C LEU A 134 -8.12 12.08 4.10
N PRO A 135 -9.03 12.89 4.68
CA PRO A 135 -8.76 14.31 4.91
C PRO A 135 -7.62 14.57 5.90
N GLU A 136 -7.54 13.81 6.98
CA GLU A 136 -6.47 13.94 7.99
C GLU A 136 -5.11 13.60 7.37
N ALA A 137 -5.05 12.51 6.61
CA ALA A 137 -3.82 12.06 5.99
C ALA A 137 -3.32 13.01 4.89
N GLU A 138 -4.23 13.61 4.11
CA GLU A 138 -3.88 14.63 3.10
C GLU A 138 -3.37 15.93 3.76
N HIS A 139 -3.99 16.34 4.87
CA HIS A 139 -3.52 17.50 5.63
C HIS A 139 -2.11 17.26 6.19
N ALA A 140 -1.89 16.11 6.85
CA ALA A 140 -0.58 15.73 7.37
C ALA A 140 0.49 15.64 6.25
N LEU A 141 0.13 15.11 5.08
CA LEU A 141 1.01 15.08 3.91
C LEU A 141 1.40 16.49 3.45
N THR A 142 0.45 17.42 3.42
CA THR A 142 0.70 18.81 3.01
C THR A 142 1.67 19.52 3.95
N LEU A 143 1.53 19.28 5.27
CA LEU A 143 2.45 19.82 6.27
C LEU A 143 3.85 19.21 6.11
N ALA A 144 3.95 17.88 6.05
CA ALA A 144 5.23 17.19 5.88
C ALA A 144 5.97 17.62 4.61
N MET A 145 5.25 17.85 3.51
CA MET A 145 5.83 18.36 2.26
C MET A 145 6.42 19.77 2.43
N ARG A 146 5.74 20.67 3.15
CA ARG A 146 6.22 22.02 3.42
C ARG A 146 7.45 22.00 4.31
N ASP A 147 7.36 21.29 5.44
CA ASP A 147 8.46 21.18 6.40
C ASP A 147 9.72 20.57 5.75
N THR A 148 9.53 19.55 4.90
CA THR A 148 10.63 18.95 4.14
C THR A 148 11.22 19.91 3.12
N ALA A 149 10.37 20.66 2.39
CA ALA A 149 10.85 21.64 1.41
C ALA A 149 11.66 22.76 2.08
N ASP A 150 11.22 23.23 3.25
CA ASP A 150 11.93 24.27 4.02
C ASP A 150 13.31 23.77 4.48
N VAL A 151 13.38 22.54 5.00
CA VAL A 151 14.67 21.92 5.38
C VAL A 151 15.57 21.77 4.15
N LEU A 152 15.06 21.22 3.05
CA LEU A 152 15.87 20.99 1.85
C LEU A 152 16.36 22.29 1.18
N ALA A 153 15.54 23.34 1.19
CA ALA A 153 15.92 24.67 0.68
C ALA A 153 17.10 25.26 1.47
N GLY A 154 17.17 25.01 2.78
CA GLY A 154 18.30 25.41 3.63
C GLY A 154 19.58 24.60 3.39
N LEU A 155 19.53 23.50 2.63
CA LEU A 155 20.64 22.57 2.42
C LEU A 155 21.26 22.64 1.01
N ASP A 156 20.76 23.51 0.12
CA ASP A 156 21.19 23.66 -1.28
C ASP A 156 21.27 22.30 -2.03
N ALA A 157 20.31 21.42 -1.73
CA ALA A 157 20.32 20.04 -2.18
C ALA A 157 19.98 19.93 -3.68
N ALA A 158 20.71 19.08 -4.40
CA ALA A 158 20.47 18.83 -5.83
C ALA A 158 19.04 18.35 -6.10
N THR A 159 18.36 19.03 -7.03
CA THR A 159 16.99 18.70 -7.46
C THR A 159 16.99 17.43 -8.32
N VAL A 160 16.03 16.54 -8.08
CA VAL A 160 15.81 15.36 -8.92
C VAL A 160 15.48 15.79 -10.36
N PRO A 161 16.16 15.24 -11.39
CA PRO A 161 15.96 15.67 -12.77
C PRO A 161 14.53 15.37 -13.28
N PRO A 162 13.86 16.29 -14.00
CA PRO A 162 12.48 16.13 -14.47
C PRO A 162 12.23 14.94 -15.41
N SER A 163 13.27 14.44 -16.09
CA SER A 163 13.20 13.33 -17.05
C SER A 163 12.84 12.00 -16.37
N GLU A 164 13.34 11.76 -15.17
CA GLU A 164 13.01 10.55 -14.39
C GLU A 164 11.56 10.59 -13.93
N LEU A 165 11.08 11.77 -13.50
CA LEU A 165 9.67 11.98 -13.11
C LEU A 165 8.68 11.76 -14.26
N THR A 166 9.10 11.96 -15.51
CA THR A 166 8.22 11.89 -16.69
C THR A 166 8.04 10.46 -17.21
N LYS A 167 9.09 9.63 -17.17
CA LYS A 167 8.99 8.20 -17.52
C LYS A 167 8.02 7.44 -16.61
N LEU A 168 7.98 7.83 -15.34
CA LEU A 168 7.16 7.21 -14.30
C LEU A 168 5.66 7.58 -14.36
N ARG A 169 5.29 8.67 -15.07
CA ARG A 169 3.88 9.11 -15.18
C ARG A 169 3.00 8.20 -16.04
N ARG A 170 3.58 7.34 -16.88
CA ARG A 170 2.80 6.51 -17.83
C ARG A 170 2.25 5.22 -17.23
N ASP A 171 2.78 4.76 -16.09
CA ASP A 171 2.50 3.42 -15.59
C ASP A 171 1.50 3.38 -14.40
N ASP A 172 1.12 4.55 -13.85
CA ASP A 172 0.15 4.60 -12.75
C ASP A 172 -1.28 4.74 -13.30
N LYS A 173 -1.97 3.61 -13.43
CA LYS A 173 -3.40 3.55 -13.81
C LYS A 173 -4.34 4.17 -12.75
N GLY A 174 -3.81 4.61 -11.61
CA GLY A 174 -4.59 5.22 -10.53
C GLY A 174 -5.38 4.18 -9.72
N LEU A 175 -6.37 4.65 -8.97
CA LEU A 175 -7.26 3.76 -8.21
C LEU A 175 -8.31 3.11 -9.15
N ALA A 176 -8.85 1.98 -8.73
CA ALA A 176 -9.96 1.31 -9.41
C ALA A 176 -11.25 2.16 -9.37
N PRO A 177 -12.24 1.84 -10.21
CA PRO A 177 -13.57 2.47 -10.13
C PRO A 177 -14.22 2.34 -8.75
N GLY A 178 -15.05 3.31 -8.38
CA GLY A 178 -15.76 3.36 -7.09
C GLY A 178 -15.07 4.20 -6.01
N TYR A 179 -13.81 4.59 -6.22
CA TYR A 179 -13.10 5.47 -5.31
C TYR A 179 -13.47 6.96 -5.49
N PRO A 180 -13.48 7.78 -4.42
CA PRO A 180 -13.76 9.19 -4.54
C PRO A 180 -12.64 9.92 -5.30
N ALA A 181 -12.98 10.93 -6.11
CA ALA A 181 -12.01 11.71 -6.89
C ALA A 181 -10.87 12.30 -6.04
N ARG A 182 -11.16 12.61 -4.77
CA ARG A 182 -10.15 13.04 -3.79
C ARG A 182 -9.07 11.97 -3.57
N ALA A 183 -9.46 10.71 -3.41
CA ALA A 183 -8.54 9.60 -3.20
C ALA A 183 -7.65 9.36 -4.42
N HIS A 184 -8.19 9.45 -5.65
CA HIS A 184 -7.38 9.36 -6.87
C HIS A 184 -6.25 10.41 -6.89
N ARG A 185 -6.56 11.66 -6.55
CA ARG A 185 -5.56 12.74 -6.51
C ARG A 185 -4.47 12.47 -5.46
N VAL A 186 -4.85 12.06 -4.26
CA VAL A 186 -3.91 11.73 -3.17
C VAL A 186 -3.07 10.50 -3.52
N ALA A 187 -3.66 9.46 -4.09
CA ALA A 187 -2.94 8.26 -4.54
C ALA A 187 -1.87 8.60 -5.60
N ALA A 188 -2.23 9.39 -6.61
CA ALA A 188 -1.29 9.83 -7.64
C ALA A 188 -0.17 10.72 -7.07
N LEU A 189 -0.46 11.56 -6.08
CA LEU A 189 0.55 12.37 -5.39
C LEU A 189 1.51 11.48 -4.58
N THR A 190 0.98 10.58 -3.77
CA THR A 190 1.80 9.69 -2.92
C THR A 190 2.65 8.74 -3.75
N ALA A 191 2.14 8.21 -4.87
CA ALA A 191 2.92 7.42 -5.82
C ALA A 191 4.15 8.19 -6.35
N ARG A 192 3.94 9.44 -6.79
CA ARG A 192 5.03 10.33 -7.24
C ARG A 192 6.03 10.62 -6.14
N LEU A 193 5.58 10.95 -4.93
CA LEU A 193 6.48 11.25 -3.80
C LEU A 193 7.27 10.03 -3.35
N SER A 194 6.66 8.84 -3.36
CA SER A 194 7.35 7.58 -3.03
C SER A 194 8.52 7.32 -3.99
N LEU A 195 8.37 7.70 -5.26
CA LEU A 195 9.44 7.58 -6.25
C LEU A 195 10.54 8.61 -6.01
N VAL A 196 10.19 9.85 -5.71
CA VAL A 196 11.17 10.90 -5.35
C VAL A 196 11.99 10.46 -4.13
N LEU A 197 11.34 9.91 -3.10
CA LEU A 197 12.01 9.41 -1.90
C LEU A 197 12.98 8.26 -2.21
N LYS A 198 12.61 7.36 -3.12
CA LYS A 198 13.50 6.26 -3.58
C LYS A 198 14.71 6.75 -4.38
N LEU A 199 14.57 7.86 -5.10
CA LEU A 199 15.63 8.42 -5.95
C LEU A 199 16.54 9.41 -5.21
N ALA A 200 16.13 9.92 -4.05
CA ALA A 200 16.91 10.85 -3.24
C ALA A 200 18.16 10.18 -2.68
N SER A 201 19.25 10.15 -3.47
CA SER A 201 20.42 9.29 -3.23
C SER A 201 21.75 10.05 -3.12
N GLU A 202 21.76 11.38 -3.23
CA GLU A 202 23.01 12.14 -3.39
C GLU A 202 23.27 13.13 -2.24
N ASP A 203 24.20 12.81 -1.34
CA ASP A 203 24.63 13.67 -0.22
C ASP A 203 25.97 14.38 -0.49
N ARG A 204 26.29 14.68 -1.75
CA ARG A 204 27.57 15.31 -2.09
C ARG A 204 27.64 16.73 -1.53
N GLY A 205 28.68 17.00 -0.74
CA GLY A 205 28.99 18.33 -0.22
C GLY A 205 28.29 18.71 1.10
N LEU A 206 27.56 17.79 1.74
CA LEU A 206 26.89 18.04 3.01
C LEU A 206 27.79 17.69 4.22
N THR A 207 27.67 18.46 5.29
CA THR A 207 28.22 18.11 6.61
C THR A 207 27.42 16.99 7.28
N ALA A 208 27.99 16.31 8.26
CA ALA A 208 27.29 15.25 9.00
C ALA A 208 25.95 15.72 9.62
N ALA A 209 25.89 16.95 10.13
CA ALA A 209 24.67 17.53 10.67
C ALA A 209 23.60 17.77 9.60
N GLN A 210 24.01 18.21 8.40
CA GLN A 210 23.11 18.42 7.27
C GLN A 210 22.59 17.11 6.69
N VAL A 211 23.43 16.07 6.62
CA VAL A 211 23.01 14.71 6.24
C VAL A 211 21.96 14.18 7.23
N ALA A 212 22.18 14.35 8.53
CA ALA A 212 21.21 13.94 9.55
C ALA A 212 19.87 14.68 9.41
N ALA A 213 19.90 16.02 9.31
CA ALA A 213 18.70 16.83 9.13
C ALA A 213 17.91 16.46 7.87
N ARG A 214 18.60 16.23 6.74
CA ARG A 214 17.98 15.75 5.52
C ARG A 214 17.33 14.39 5.71
N ALA A 215 18.04 13.45 6.33
CA ALA A 215 17.53 12.11 6.55
C ALA A 215 16.28 12.11 7.45
N ASP A 216 16.25 12.96 8.49
CA ASP A 216 15.07 13.16 9.34
C ASP A 216 13.87 13.73 8.55
N ALA A 217 14.10 14.77 7.74
CA ALA A 217 13.05 15.35 6.92
C ALA A 217 12.48 14.35 5.91
N LEU A 218 13.34 13.60 5.22
CA LEU A 218 12.90 12.56 4.27
C LEU A 218 12.16 11.41 4.97
N ARG A 219 12.59 10.99 6.17
CA ARG A 219 11.84 10.01 6.98
C ARG A 219 10.46 10.54 7.36
N HIS A 220 10.36 11.80 7.78
CA HIS A 220 9.09 12.41 8.12
C HIS A 220 8.13 12.45 6.91
N LEU A 221 8.65 12.84 5.73
CA LEU A 221 7.88 12.82 4.49
C LEU A 221 7.44 11.38 4.11
N ASP A 222 8.32 10.39 4.22
CA ASP A 222 7.98 8.99 3.95
C ASP A 222 6.83 8.49 4.84
N HIS A 223 6.88 8.80 6.15
CA HIS A 223 5.81 8.45 7.10
C HIS A 223 4.45 9.05 6.70
N ALA A 224 4.44 10.30 6.24
CA ALA A 224 3.23 10.98 5.79
C ALA A 224 2.72 10.41 4.45
N VAL A 225 3.63 10.10 3.52
CA VAL A 225 3.31 9.48 2.23
C VAL A 225 2.67 8.11 2.42
N ARG A 226 3.23 7.25 3.28
CA ARG A 226 2.66 5.92 3.58
C ARG A 226 1.26 6.02 4.20
N ARG A 227 1.04 6.92 5.16
CA ARG A 227 -0.29 7.19 5.77
C ARG A 227 -1.31 7.67 4.75
N ALA A 228 -0.96 8.64 3.92
CA ALA A 228 -1.84 9.15 2.87
C ALA A 228 -2.16 8.09 1.81
N ARG A 229 -1.20 7.21 1.47
CA ARG A 229 -1.42 6.09 0.54
C ARG A 229 -2.36 5.05 1.13
N VAL A 230 -2.19 4.68 2.40
CA VAL A 230 -3.10 3.76 3.12
C VAL A 230 -4.52 4.34 3.18
N ALA A 231 -4.66 5.61 3.57
CA ALA A 231 -5.96 6.27 3.64
C ALA A 231 -6.64 6.34 2.26
N ALA A 232 -5.91 6.68 1.20
CA ALA A 232 -6.45 6.69 -0.16
C ALA A 232 -6.94 5.30 -0.61
N CYS A 233 -6.17 4.25 -0.37
CA CYS A 233 -6.53 2.87 -0.76
C CYS A 233 -7.69 2.29 0.07
N ASN A 234 -7.88 2.77 1.30
CA ASN A 234 -8.95 2.32 2.19
C ASN A 234 -10.22 3.21 2.10
N SER A 235 -10.17 4.35 1.41
CA SER A 235 -11.26 5.35 1.39
C SER A 235 -12.61 4.85 0.85
N ILE A 236 -12.62 3.82 -0.02
CA ILE A 236 -13.88 3.22 -0.51
C ILE A 236 -14.69 2.57 0.63
N LEU A 237 -14.03 2.20 1.72
CA LEU A 237 -14.66 1.62 2.92
C LEU A 237 -15.29 2.71 3.80
N GLU A 238 -14.77 3.95 3.75
CA GLU A 238 -15.34 5.10 4.48
C GLU A 238 -16.67 5.55 3.86
N SER A 239 -16.90 5.27 2.57
CA SER A 239 -18.12 5.62 1.83
C SER A 239 -19.26 4.62 1.96
N VAL A 240 -19.08 3.51 2.69
CA VAL A 240 -20.18 2.57 2.99
C VAL A 240 -20.79 3.01 4.32
N PRO A 241 -21.93 3.74 4.34
CA PRO A 241 -22.64 3.96 5.59
C PRO A 241 -23.10 2.60 6.11
N ASP A 242 -22.99 2.39 7.42
CA ASP A 242 -23.58 1.27 8.15
C ASP A 242 -25.08 1.20 7.84
N ALA A 243 -25.45 0.45 6.81
CA ALA A 243 -26.82 0.03 6.58
C ALA A 243 -27.10 -1.14 7.51
N ARG A 244 -27.20 -0.86 8.81
CA ARG A 244 -27.79 -1.69 9.87
C ARG A 244 -27.89 -0.90 11.16
N SER A 245 -28.98 -0.14 11.28
CA SER A 245 -29.62 0.21 12.56
C SER A 245 -31.02 -0.38 12.54
#